data_AF-A0A096C7S4-F1
#
_entry.id   AF-A0A096C7S4-F1
#
_cell.length_a   1.000
_cell.length_b   1.000
_cell.length_c   1.000
_cell.angle_alpha   90.00
_cell.angle_beta   90.00
_cell.angle_gamma   90.00
#
_symmetry.space_group_name_H-M   'P 1'
#
loop_
_entity.id
_entity.type
_entity.pdbx_description
1 polymer ?
#
loop_
_entity_poly.entity_id
_entity_poly.type
_entity_poly.pdbx_seq_one_letter_code
_entity_poly.pdbx_strand_id
1 'polypeptide(L)' 'MIPAEHPCLSVQAHFRYGRIHLPVAPRCNIRCGYCDRRYDCANESRPGVTSEVISPEAAL' A
#
# COMPACT_ATOMS: atom_id res chain seq x y z
N MET A 1 19.19 -3.92 1.15
CA MET A 1 18.01 -4.05 2.03
C MET A 1 18.34 -5.11 3.07
N ILE A 2 18.42 -4.74 4.34
CA ILE A 2 18.71 -5.68 5.43
C ILE A 2 17.37 -6.26 5.90
N PRO A 3 17.10 -7.57 5.71
CA PRO A 3 15.81 -8.17 6.06
C PRO A 3 15.42 -7.95 7.53
N ALA A 4 16.42 -7.88 8.41
CA ALA A 4 16.23 -7.65 9.84
C ALA A 4 15.65 -6.27 10.18
N GLU A 5 15.76 -5.28 9.29
CA GLU A 5 15.27 -3.90 9.50
C GLU A 5 13.93 -3.63 8.81
N HIS A 6 13.48 -4.51 7.90
CA HIS A 6 12.27 -4.25 7.13
C HIS A 6 11.01 -4.65 7.91
N PRO A 7 10.05 -3.74 8.14
CA PRO A 7 8.90 -3.99 9.03
C PRO A 7 7.88 -5.01 8.50
N CYS A 8 7.98 -5.46 7.25
CA CYS A 8 7.21 -6.62 6.75
C CYS A 8 7.89 -7.97 6.96
N LEU A 9 9.22 -7.98 7.10
CA LEU A 9 10.03 -9.20 7.00
C LEU A 9 10.63 -9.62 8.35
N SER A 10 10.60 -8.73 9.35
CA SER A 10 11.10 -8.98 10.69
C SER A 10 10.07 -8.54 11.74
N VAL A 11 9.72 -9.46 12.64
CA VAL A 11 8.79 -9.19 13.76
C VAL A 11 9.33 -8.09 14.66
N GLN A 12 10.64 -8.11 14.93
CA GLN A 12 11.29 -7.08 15.75
C GLN A 12 11.28 -5.71 15.05
N ALA A 13 11.49 -5.68 13.73
CA ALA A 13 11.44 -4.45 12.95
C ALA A 13 10.04 -3.85 12.86
N HIS A 14 8.99 -4.69 12.88
CA HIS A 14 7.60 -4.25 12.79
C HIS A 14 7.23 -3.22 13.88
N PHE A 15 7.81 -3.37 15.07
CA PHE A 15 7.56 -2.46 16.21
C PHE A 15 8.54 -1.27 16.27
N ARG A 16 9.54 -1.22 15.39
CA ARG A 16 10.61 -0.21 15.43
C ARG A 16 10.66 0.70 14.22
N TYR A 17 10.27 0.22 13.05
CA TYR A 17 10.39 0.93 11.77
C TYR A 17 9.03 1.05 11.08
N GLY A 18 8.79 2.21 10.46
CA GLY A 18 7.61 2.47 9.65
C GLY A 18 7.88 2.28 8.15
N ARG A 19 6.80 2.14 7.37
CA ARG A 19 6.83 2.25 5.90
C ARG A 19 5.59 2.97 5.43
N ILE A 20 5.67 3.64 4.29
CA ILE A 20 4.55 4.31 3.64
C ILE A 20 4.46 3.81 2.20
N HIS A 21 3.23 3.59 1.71
CA HIS A 21 2.97 3.25 0.32
C HIS A 21 2.49 4.52 -0.40
N LEU A 22 3.02 4.78 -1.59
CA LEU A 22 2.62 5.93 -2.41
C LEU A 22 1.59 5.47 -3.45
N PRO A 23 0.43 6.13 -3.57
CA PRO A 23 -0.67 5.69 -4.43
C PRO A 23 -0.43 6.12 -5.89
N VAL A 24 0.53 5.48 -6.56
CA VAL A 24 0.91 5.80 -7.96
C VAL A 24 0.41 4.77 -8.99
N ALA A 25 -0.24 3.69 -8.54
CA ALA A 25 -0.62 2.56 -9.38
C ALA A 25 -2.16 2.36 -9.45
N PRO A 26 -2.87 3.11 -10.32
CA PRO A 26 -4.35 3.07 -10.39
C PRO A 26 -4.93 1.83 -11.09
N ARG A 27 -4.11 1.05 -11.80
CA ARG A 27 -4.59 -0.01 -12.70
C ARG A 27 -4.01 -1.37 -12.33
N CYS A 28 -4.88 -2.38 -12.35
CA CYS A 28 -4.50 -3.79 -12.26
C CYS A 28 -4.83 -4.51 -13.57
N ASN A 29 -3.95 -5.42 -13.99
CA ASN A 29 -4.12 -6.24 -15.20
C ASN A 29 -5.03 -7.47 -14.98
N ILE A 30 -5.30 -7.85 -13.73
CA ILE A 30 -6.20 -8.96 -13.36
C ILE A 30 -7.26 -8.52 -12.35
N ARG A 31 -8.43 -9.17 -12.34
CA ARG A 31 -9.50 -8.92 -11.36
C ARG A 31 -9.62 -10.11 -10.39
N CYS A 32 -9.40 -9.86 -9.10
CA CYS A 32 -9.65 -10.85 -8.05
C CYS A 32 -11.16 -10.99 -7.78
N GLY A 33 -11.59 -12.16 -7.32
CA GLY A 33 -13.00 -12.41 -6.98
C GLY A 33 -13.53 -11.55 -5.82
N TYR A 34 -12.64 -11.05 -4.96
CA TYR A 34 -12.97 -10.19 -3.81
C TYR A 34 -12.71 -8.69 -4.06
N CYS A 35 -12.29 -8.32 -5.28
CA CYS A 35 -11.98 -6.92 -5.61
C CYS A 35 -13.09 -6.31 -6.48
N ASP A 36 -13.75 -5.28 -5.95
CA ASP A 36 -14.61 -4.38 -6.71
C ASP A 36 -13.87 -3.07 -6.95
N ARG A 37 -13.66 -2.72 -8.22
CA ARG A 37 -12.90 -1.52 -8.63
C ARG A 37 -13.79 -0.27 -8.76
N ARG A 38 -15.09 -0.39 -8.52
CA ARG A 38 -16.01 0.76 -8.47
C ARG A 38 -15.86 1.56 -7.19
N TYR A 39 -15.24 0.96 -6.18
CA TYR A 39 -14.96 1.55 -4.89
C TYR A 39 -13.46 1.52 -4.65
N ASP A 40 -12.95 2.50 -3.92
CA ASP A 40 -11.62 2.38 -3.32
C ASP A 40 -11.62 1.10 -2.48
N CYS A 41 -10.56 0.30 -2.62
CA CYS A 41 -10.47 -1.09 -2.18
C CYS A 41 -11.40 -1.38 -1.00
N ALA A 42 -12.55 -2.02 -1.26
CA ALA A 42 -13.64 -2.13 -0.28
C ALA A 42 -13.22 -2.85 1.03
N ASN A 43 -12.09 -3.57 0.98
CA ASN A 43 -11.49 -4.28 2.10
C ASN A 43 -10.37 -3.50 2.82
N GLU A 44 -10.06 -2.26 2.41
CA GLU A 44 -9.00 -1.43 3.00
C GLU A 44 -9.53 -0.13 3.62
N SER A 45 -10.73 -0.17 4.21
CA SER A 45 -11.26 0.92 5.03
C SER A 45 -10.58 1.00 6.41
N ARG A 46 -9.26 1.18 6.42
CA ARG A 46 -8.45 1.38 7.62
C ARG A 46 -7.78 2.75 7.59
N PRO A 47 -7.50 3.37 8.76
CA PRO A 47 -6.73 4.61 8.82
C PRO A 47 -5.38 4.49 8.10
N GLY A 48 -4.99 5.52 7.36
CA GLY A 48 -3.73 5.55 6.60
C GLY A 48 -3.81 5.05 5.16
N VAL A 49 -5.02 4.81 4.64
CA VAL A 49 -5.29 4.56 3.21
C VAL A 49 -5.92 5.81 2.61
N THR A 50 -5.56 6.14 1.37
CA THR A 50 -6.08 7.30 0.64
C THR A 50 -6.83 6.86 -0.63
N SER A 51 -7.89 7.59 -0.96
CA SER A 51 -8.64 7.47 -2.21
C SER A 51 -7.99 8.21 -3.37
N GLU A 52 -7.08 9.15 -3.07
CA GLU A 52 -6.42 9.96 -4.09
C GLU A 52 -5.22 9.20 -4.67
N VAL A 53 -5.16 9.15 -6.00
CA VAL A 53 -4.02 8.61 -6.75
C VAL A 53 -3.18 9.78 -7.26
N ILE A 54 -1.87 9.75 -6.99
CA ILE A 54 -0.93 10.78 -7.43
C ILE A 54 -0.10 10.29 -8.62
N SER A 55 0.45 11.21 -9.39
CA SER A 55 1.40 10.86 -10.45
C SER A 55 2.77 10.48 -9.85
N PRO A 56 3.58 9.65 -10.53
CA PRO A 56 4.94 9.34 -10.07
C PRO A 56 5.79 10.59 -9.82
N GLU A 57 5.62 11.64 -10.61
CA GLU A 57 6.35 12.91 -10.48
C GLU A 57 5.93 13.68 -9.22
N ALA A 58 4.65 13.61 -8.84
CA ALA A 58 4.15 14.20 -7.60
C ALA A 58 4.58 13.42 -6.34
N ALA A 59 5.13 12.22 -6.51
CA ALA A 59 5.58 11.33 -5.43
C ALA A 59 7.08 11.46 -5.10
N LEU A 60 7.83 12.24 -5.88
CA LEU A 60 9.27 12.50 -5.72
C LEU A 60 9.54 13.70 -4.80
#